data_AF-A0A1W1XCG8-F1
#
_entry.id   AF-A0A1W1XCG8-F1
#
_cell.length_a   1.000
_cell.length_b   1.000
_cell.length_c   1.000
_cell.angle_alpha   90.00
_cell.angle_beta   90.00
_cell.angle_gamma   90.00
#
_symmetry.space_group_name_H-M   'P 1'
#
loop_
_entity.id
_entity.type
_entity.pdbx_description
1 polymer ?
#
loop_
_entity_poly.entity_id
_entity_poly.type
_entity_poly.pdbx_seq_one_letter_code
_entity_poly.pdbx_strand_id
1 'polypeptide(L)'
;MEITILIVQYLVIRKYSKGQFLDSIELSYDEHSVKYVYKGVCVGLTGTILIYLTTVLMHISFYEGTGFKFYESKIVLSFIISMFIRAFFAGVCEEVFFRGILLNYLTKYKGKTFGILISSLIFTMFHCSRYTGIY
;
A
#
# COMPACT_ATOMS: atom_id res chain seq x y z
N MET A 1 13.34 -5.30 7.48
CA MET A 1 12.26 -4.55 8.17
C MET A 1 10.89 -5.07 7.74
N GLU A 2 10.62 -5.27 6.44
CA GLU A 2 9.30 -5.72 5.96
C GLU A 2 8.86 -7.09 6.55
N ILE A 3 9.78 -8.05 6.67
CA ILE A 3 9.50 -9.36 7.30
C ILE A 3 9.09 -9.21 8.76
N THR A 4 9.71 -8.28 9.48
CA THR A 4 9.38 -8.02 10.89
C THR A 4 7.98 -7.41 11.01
N ILE A 5 7.60 -6.52 10.10
CA ILE A 5 6.24 -5.95 10.03
C ILE A 5 5.22 -7.05 9.74
N LEU A 6 5.50 -7.96 8.81
CA LEU A 6 4.64 -9.11 8.51
C LEU A 6 4.48 -10.05 9.70
N ILE A 7 5.56 -10.34 10.44
CA ILE A 7 5.51 -11.18 11.64
C ILE A 7 4.70 -10.50 12.74
N VAL A 8 4.93 -9.20 12.98
CA VAL A 8 4.18 -8.44 14.00
C VAL A 8 2.70 -8.34 13.63
N GLN A 9 2.38 -8.05 12.37
CA GLN A 9 1.00 -8.07 11.88
C GLN A 9 0.40 -9.47 12.06
N TYR A 10 1.07 -10.52 11.59
CA TYR A 10 0.60 -11.89 11.79
C TYR A 10 0.33 -12.22 13.28
N LEU A 11 1.22 -11.81 14.19
CA LEU A 11 1.07 -12.03 15.64
C LEU A 11 -0.11 -11.23 16.23
N VAL A 12 -0.27 -9.97 15.83
CA VAL A 12 -1.41 -9.13 16.24
C VAL A 12 -2.72 -9.73 15.72
N ILE A 13 -2.75 -10.12 14.45
CA ILE A 13 -3.95 -10.69 13.83
C ILE A 13 -4.29 -12.03 14.47
N ARG A 14 -3.30 -12.90 14.69
CA ARG A 14 -3.49 -14.16 15.40
C ARG A 14 -4.06 -13.96 16.80
N LYS A 15 -3.61 -12.93 17.52
CA LYS A 15 -4.06 -12.62 18.88
C LYS A 15 -5.49 -12.09 18.91
N TYR A 16 -5.86 -11.20 17.98
CA TYR A 16 -7.17 -10.55 17.98
C TYR A 16 -8.24 -11.28 17.16
N SER A 17 -7.86 -12.14 16.21
CA SER A 17 -8.77 -12.85 15.30
C SER A 17 -9.07 -14.29 15.72
N LYS A 18 -8.65 -14.76 16.90
CA LYS A 18 -8.89 -16.12 17.43
C LYS A 18 -8.62 -17.27 16.42
N GLY A 19 -7.65 -17.10 15.52
CA GLY A 19 -7.29 -18.10 14.51
C GLY A 19 -8.06 -18.02 13.18
N GLN A 20 -9.05 -17.13 13.05
CA GLN A 20 -9.78 -16.88 11.80
C GLN A 20 -9.11 -15.83 10.91
N PHE A 21 -7.79 -15.95 10.71
CA PHE A 21 -7.00 -14.99 9.93
C PHE A 21 -7.61 -14.74 8.54
N LEU A 22 -7.97 -15.81 7.84
CA LEU A 22 -8.57 -15.70 6.49
C LEU A 22 -9.95 -15.02 6.51
N ASP A 23 -10.79 -15.32 7.50
CA ASP A 23 -12.11 -14.70 7.62
C ASP A 23 -12.01 -13.19 7.96
N SER A 24 -10.99 -12.80 8.73
CA SER A 24 -10.74 -11.39 9.09
C SER A 24 -10.23 -10.52 7.94
N ILE A 25 -9.72 -11.14 6.88
CA ILE A 25 -9.15 -10.44 5.73
C ILE A 25 -10.24 -10.11 4.70
N GLU A 26 -11.44 -10.69 4.82
CA GLU A 26 -12.59 -10.48 3.90
C GLU A 26 -12.19 -10.60 2.41
N LEU A 27 -11.13 -11.35 2.10
CA LEU A 27 -10.69 -11.65 0.74
C LEU A 27 -11.61 -12.72 0.14
N SER A 28 -12.75 -12.31 -0.39
CA SER A 28 -13.59 -13.18 -1.22
C SER A 28 -13.14 -13.10 -2.67
N TYR A 29 -12.72 -14.22 -3.25
CA TYR A 29 -12.44 -14.31 -4.68
C TYR A 29 -13.75 -14.46 -5.46
N ASP A 30 -14.05 -13.50 -6.32
CA ASP A 30 -15.17 -13.52 -7.25
C ASP A 30 -14.68 -13.60 -8.72
N GLU A 31 -15.60 -13.91 -9.64
CA GLU A 31 -15.29 -14.01 -11.07
C GLU A 31 -14.78 -12.67 -11.67
N HIS A 32 -15.04 -11.55 -10.98
CA HIS A 32 -14.64 -10.21 -11.38
C HIS A 32 -13.35 -9.73 -10.70
N SER A 33 -12.72 -10.52 -9.83
CA SER A 33 -11.64 -10.09 -8.96
C SER A 33 -10.41 -9.72 -9.80
N VAL A 34 -10.14 -10.48 -10.86
CA VAL A 34 -9.09 -10.18 -11.84
C VAL A 34 -9.33 -8.84 -12.53
N LYS A 35 -10.59 -8.50 -12.84
CA LYS A 35 -10.95 -7.21 -13.45
C LYS A 35 -10.72 -6.05 -12.49
N TYR A 36 -10.98 -6.24 -11.19
CA TYR A 36 -10.71 -5.22 -10.17
C TYR A 36 -9.21 -5.04 -9.93
N VAL A 37 -8.43 -6.12 -9.93
CA VAL A 37 -6.96 -6.05 -9.87
C VAL A 37 -6.42 -5.25 -11.05
N TYR A 38 -6.86 -5.55 -12.27
CA TYR A 38 -6.44 -4.80 -13.47
C TYR A 38 -6.78 -3.31 -13.37
N LYS A 39 -8.01 -2.98 -12.97
CA LYS A 39 -8.42 -1.58 -12.72
C LYS A 39 -7.54 -0.91 -11.68
N GLY A 40 -7.23 -1.60 -10.58
CA GLY A 40 -6.34 -1.10 -9.54
C GLY A 40 -4.94 -0.76 -10.07
N VAL A 41 -4.37 -1.65 -10.89
CA VAL A 41 -3.08 -1.42 -11.56
C VAL A 41 -3.14 -0.19 -12.47
N CYS A 42 -4.18 -0.08 -13.32
CA CYS A 42 -4.34 1.07 -14.21
C CYS A 42 -4.46 2.40 -13.45
N VAL A 43 -5.26 2.42 -12.37
CA VAL A 43 -5.41 3.61 -11.52
C VAL A 43 -4.08 3.96 -10.84
N GLY A 44 -3.36 2.97 -10.32
CA GLY A 44 -2.05 3.18 -9.69
C GLY A 44 -1.00 3.76 -10.64
N LEU A 45 -0.92 3.22 -11.87
CA LEU A 45 -0.04 3.75 -12.92
C LEU A 45 -0.40 5.18 -13.29
N THR A 46 -1.69 5.46 -13.51
CA THR A 46 -2.18 6.80 -13.83
C THR A 46 -1.86 7.80 -12.73
N GLY A 47 -2.10 7.42 -11.47
CA GLY A 47 -1.78 8.25 -10.30
C GLY A 47 -0.29 8.55 -10.18
N THR A 48 0.57 7.56 -10.45
CA THR A 48 2.02 7.74 -10.41
C THR A 48 2.50 8.72 -11.48
N ILE A 49 1.98 8.60 -12.70
CA ILE A 49 2.28 9.53 -13.80
C ILE A 49 1.84 10.95 -13.43
N LEU A 50 0.63 11.10 -12.88
CA LEU A 50 0.11 12.41 -12.46
C LEU A 50 0.98 13.04 -11.37
N ILE A 51 1.38 12.29 -10.34
CA ILE A 51 2.28 12.77 -9.29
C ILE A 51 3.63 13.20 -9.87
N TYR A 52 4.19 12.41 -10.78
CA TYR A 52 5.44 12.79 -11.44
C TYR A 52 5.28 14.12 -12.20
N LEU A 53 4.23 14.24 -13.02
CA LEU A 53 3.95 15.47 -13.77
C LEU A 53 3.76 16.68 -12.85
N THR A 54 3.00 16.55 -11.75
CA THR A 54 2.80 17.66 -10.81
C THR A 54 4.09 18.08 -10.13
N THR A 55 4.95 17.14 -9.74
CA THR A 55 6.24 17.48 -9.11
C THR A 55 7.21 18.17 -10.07
N VAL A 56 7.17 17.82 -11.36
CA VAL A 56 7.93 18.53 -12.42
C VAL A 56 7.36 19.93 -12.64
N LEU A 57 6.03 20.08 -12.74
CA LEU A 57 5.37 21.39 -12.93
C LEU A 57 5.60 22.33 -11.74
N MET A 58 5.67 21.80 -10.52
CA MET A 58 5.98 22.59 -9.31
C MET A 58 7.49 22.88 -9.15
N HIS A 59 8.33 22.49 -10.12
CA HIS A 59 9.80 22.61 -10.03
C HIS A 59 10.41 21.96 -8.78
N ILE A 60 9.73 20.97 -8.20
CA ILE A 60 10.25 20.15 -7.10
C ILE A 60 11.21 19.09 -7.66
N SER A 61 10.88 18.56 -8.83
CA SER A 61 11.69 17.58 -9.55
C SER A 61 12.37 18.23 -10.75
N PHE A 62 13.71 18.18 -10.81
CA PHE A 62 14.49 18.67 -11.94
C PHE A 62 14.79 17.53 -12.91
N TYR A 63 14.49 17.73 -14.18
CA TYR A 63 14.88 16.81 -15.24
C TYR A 63 16.23 17.25 -15.81
N GLU A 64 17.32 16.58 -15.43
CA GLU A 64 18.69 16.91 -15.86
C GLU A 64 19.03 16.47 -17.31
N GLY A 65 18.02 16.09 -18.11
CA GLY A 65 18.18 15.69 -19.51
C GLY A 65 18.14 14.17 -19.74
N THR A 66 18.21 13.75 -21.01
CA THR A 66 18.07 12.36 -21.48
C THR A 66 19.37 11.57 -21.35
N GLY A 67 20.19 11.79 -20.31
CA GLY A 67 21.46 11.08 -20.12
C GLY A 67 21.27 9.57 -20.02
N PHE A 68 21.15 8.88 -21.16
CA PHE A 68 20.87 7.46 -21.26
C PHE A 68 22.12 6.71 -20.82
N LYS A 69 22.18 6.41 -19.51
CA LYS A 69 23.06 5.38 -18.98
C LYS A 69 22.31 4.07 -19.05
N PHE A 70 22.68 3.23 -20.00
CA PHE A 70 22.17 1.87 -20.08
C PHE A 70 22.72 1.08 -18.88
N TYR A 71 21.86 0.80 -17.92
CA TYR A 71 22.18 -0.12 -16.83
C TYR A 71 22.13 -1.55 -17.35
N GLU A 72 22.97 -2.42 -16.79
CA GLU A 72 22.94 -3.84 -17.13
C GLU A 72 21.54 -4.42 -16.87
N SER A 73 20.99 -5.15 -17.84
CA SER A 73 19.61 -5.66 -17.79
C SER A 73 19.32 -6.48 -16.53
N LYS A 74 20.33 -7.16 -15.97
CA LYS A 74 20.20 -7.91 -14.71
C LYS A 74 19.96 -7.01 -13.51
N ILE A 75 20.63 -5.85 -13.46
CA ILE A 75 20.45 -4.86 -12.38
C ILE A 75 19.05 -4.26 -12.47
N VAL A 76 18.62 -3.88 -13.67
CA VAL A 76 17.28 -3.34 -13.92
C VAL A 76 16.21 -4.36 -13.55
N LEU A 77 16.36 -5.61 -13.99
CA LEU A 77 15.42 -6.68 -13.67
C LEU A 77 15.35 -6.95 -12.16
N SER A 78 16.50 -7.04 -11.49
CA SER A 78 16.57 -7.21 -10.04
C SER A 78 15.89 -6.06 -9.29
N PHE A 79 16.10 -4.82 -9.74
CA PHE A 79 15.44 -3.64 -9.19
C PHE A 79 13.92 -3.70 -9.37
N ILE A 80 13.43 -4.03 -10.57
CA ILE A 80 11.99 -4.15 -10.86
C ILE A 80 11.36 -5.24 -9.99
N ILE A 81 11.98 -6.42 -9.89
CA ILE A 81 11.48 -7.52 -9.06
C ILE A 81 11.46 -7.11 -7.59
N SER A 82 12.53 -6.49 -7.10
CA SER A 82 12.61 -6.00 -5.72
C SER A 82 11.51 -4.98 -5.42
N MET A 83 11.32 -4.01 -6.31
CA MET A 83 10.29 -2.99 -6.17
C MET A 83 8.88 -3.61 -6.17
N PHE A 84 8.62 -4.55 -7.07
CA PHE A 84 7.34 -5.26 -7.15
C PHE A 84 7.05 -6.03 -5.87
N ILE A 85 8.01 -6.81 -5.37
CA ILE A 85 7.85 -7.57 -4.13
C ILE A 85 7.54 -6.63 -2.97
N ARG A 86 8.32 -5.55 -2.81
CA ARG A 86 8.12 -4.59 -1.71
C ARG A 86 6.76 -3.90 -1.80
N ALA A 87 6.35 -3.46 -2.99
CA ALA A 87 5.05 -2.82 -3.20
C ALA A 87 3.89 -3.79 -2.96
N PHE A 88 4.01 -5.03 -3.44
CA PHE A 88 3.01 -6.07 -3.22
C PHE A 88 2.82 -6.36 -1.73
N PHE A 89 3.92 -6.61 -1.01
CA PHE A 89 3.86 -6.88 0.42
C PHE A 89 3.33 -5.68 1.20
N ALA A 90 3.79 -4.46 0.91
CA ALA A 90 3.28 -3.25 1.54
C ALA A 90 1.77 -3.10 1.33
N GLY A 91 1.29 -3.24 0.10
CA GLY A 91 -0.13 -3.14 -0.23
C GLY A 91 -0.99 -4.19 0.48
N VAL A 92 -0.54 -5.46 0.49
CA VAL A 92 -1.25 -6.53 1.21
C VAL A 92 -1.30 -6.25 2.72
N CYS A 93 -0.18 -5.85 3.32
CA CYS A 93 -0.10 -5.53 4.74
C CYS A 93 -1.02 -4.37 5.12
N GLU A 94 -1.02 -3.30 4.31
CA GLU A 94 -1.84 -2.12 4.53
C GLU A 94 -3.33 -2.47 4.40
N GLU A 95 -3.72 -3.19 3.36
CA GLU A 95 -5.13 -3.52 3.14
C GLU A 95 -5.68 -4.45 4.23
N VAL A 96 -4.91 -5.49 4.60
CA VAL A 96 -5.28 -6.41 5.69
C VAL A 96 -5.44 -5.66 7.01
N PHE A 97 -4.49 -4.79 7.36
CA PHE A 97 -4.52 -4.07 8.62
C PHE A 97 -5.61 -2.99 8.67
N PHE A 98 -5.60 -2.08 7.70
CA PHE A 98 -6.48 -0.91 7.72
C PHE A 98 -7.92 -1.24 7.35
N ARG A 99 -8.14 -2.14 6.37
CA ARG A 99 -9.51 -2.50 5.94
C ARG A 99 -10.05 -3.73 6.64
N GLY A 100 -9.27 -4.80 6.73
CA GLY A 100 -9.73 -6.05 7.36
C GLY A 100 -9.98 -5.89 8.85
N ILE A 101 -9.04 -5.26 9.57
CA ILE A 101 -9.07 -5.26 11.03
C ILE A 101 -9.53 -3.92 11.59
N LEU A 102 -8.82 -2.84 11.28
CA LEU A 102 -9.06 -1.54 11.89
C LEU A 102 -10.44 -1.01 11.52
N LEU A 103 -10.78 -0.99 10.23
CA LEU A 103 -12.08 -0.53 9.76
C LEU A 103 -13.22 -1.41 10.30
N ASN A 104 -13.07 -2.74 10.30
CA ASN A 104 -14.09 -3.65 10.82
C ASN A 104 -14.32 -3.43 12.33
N TYR A 105 -13.24 -3.30 13.10
CA TYR A 105 -13.29 -2.98 14.53
C TYR A 105 -14.00 -1.65 14.80
N LEU A 106 -13.63 -0.57 14.10
CA LEU A 106 -14.23 0.76 14.29
C LEU A 106 -15.68 0.82 13.80
N THR A 107 -16.00 0.09 12.74
CA THR A 107 -17.37 -0.02 12.20
C THR A 107 -18.28 -0.72 13.21
N LYS A 108 -17.81 -1.80 13.85
CA LYS A 108 -18.53 -2.48 14.93
C LYS A 108 -18.71 -1.61 16.17
N TYR A 109 -17.77 -0.69 16.43
CA TYR A 109 -17.83 0.18 17.60
C TYR A 109 -18.87 1.31 17.47
N LYS A 110 -18.88 2.05 16.34
CA LYS A 110 -19.70 3.28 16.22
C LYS A 110 -20.38 3.46 14.86
N GLY A 111 -20.40 2.42 14.04
CA GLY A 111 -21.01 2.42 12.71
C GLY A 111 -20.04 2.74 11.56
N LYS A 112 -20.51 2.49 10.34
CA LYS A 112 -19.69 2.48 9.11
C LYS A 112 -19.02 3.83 8.82
N THR A 113 -19.75 4.93 8.91
CA THR A 113 -19.23 6.27 8.61
C THR A 113 -18.10 6.66 9.57
N PHE A 114 -18.26 6.37 10.86
CA PHE A 114 -17.21 6.60 11.85
C PHE A 114 -15.98 5.72 11.56
N GLY A 115 -16.20 4.44 11.24
CA GLY A 115 -15.14 3.52 10.87
C GLY A 115 -14.28 4.04 9.72
N ILE A 116 -14.92 4.49 8.64
CA ILE A 116 -14.23 5.00 7.44
C ILE A 116 -13.44 6.27 7.76
N LEU A 117 -14.03 7.22 8.48
CA LEU A 117 -13.37 8.49 8.79
C LEU A 117 -12.12 8.27 9.66
N ILE A 118 -12.26 7.49 10.72
CA ILE A 118 -11.16 7.25 11.66
C ILE A 118 -10.09 6.35 11.06
N SER A 119 -10.45 5.31 10.31
CA SER A 119 -9.44 4.45 9.66
C SER A 119 -8.64 5.24 8.61
N SER A 120 -9.29 6.11 7.85
CA SER A 120 -8.64 6.98 6.86
C SER A 120 -7.71 7.98 7.52
N LEU A 121 -8.14 8.61 8.63
CA LEU A 121 -7.29 9.53 9.40
C LEU A 121 -6.01 8.84 9.90
N ILE A 122 -6.16 7.66 10.52
CA ILE A 122 -5.02 6.89 11.03
C ILE A 122 -4.11 6.49 9.86
N PHE A 123 -4.66 5.99 8.75
CA PHE A 123 -3.89 5.66 7.55
C PHE A 123 -3.05 6.85 7.05
N THR A 124 -3.65 8.04 6.96
CA THR A 124 -2.94 9.27 6.57
C THR A 124 -1.82 9.62 7.55
N MET A 125 -2.04 9.52 8.87
CA MET A 125 -1.00 9.81 9.87
C MET A 125 0.23 8.91 9.74
N PHE A 126 0.03 7.61 9.47
CA PHE A 126 1.14 6.68 9.23
C PHE A 126 1.98 7.08 8.01
N HIS A 127 1.33 7.62 6.98
CA HIS A 127 1.99 8.12 5.78
C HIS A 127 2.68 9.48 5.99
N CYS A 128 2.11 10.38 6.79
CA CYS A 128 2.72 11.66 7.13
C CYS A 128 4.04 11.50 7.93
N SER A 129 4.11 10.56 8.89
CA SER A 129 5.33 10.37 9.71
C SER A 129 6.56 9.99 8.89
N ARG A 130 6.35 9.40 7.70
CA ARG A 130 7.41 8.99 6.79
C ARG A 130 8.10 10.17 6.09
N TYR A 131 7.40 11.30 5.97
CA TYR A 131 7.95 12.52 5.35
C TYR A 131 8.71 13.40 6.34
N THR A 132 8.48 13.25 7.65
CA THR A 132 9.15 14.04 8.69
C THR A 132 10.54 13.53 9.09
N GLY A 133 11.01 12.42 8.51
CA GLY A 133 12.33 11.82 8.79
C GLY A 133 13.49 12.32 7.93
N ILE A 134 13.33 13.42 7.18
CA ILE A 134 14.38 14.04 6.35
C ILE A 134 14.82 15.40 6.94
N TYR A 135 14.91 15.48 8.27
CA TYR A 135 15.61 16.55 8.98
C TYR A 135 16.50 15.95 10.06
#